data_AF-A0A831KIE6-F1
#
_entry.id   AF-A0A831KIE6-F1
#
_cell.length_a   1.000
_cell.length_b   1.000
_cell.length_c   1.000
_cell.angle_alpha   90.00
_cell.angle_beta   90.00
_cell.angle_gamma   90.00
#
_symmetry.space_group_name_H-M   'P 1'
#
loop_
_entity.id
_entity.type
_entity.pdbx_description
1 polymer ?
#
loop_
_entity_poly.entity_id
_entity_poly.type
_entity_poly.pdbx_seq_one_letter_code
_entity_poly.pdbx_strand_id
1 'polypeptide(L)'
;MFSGKKGNYKEDDSSDAEDVYGKTKYLGELSASHCITFRTSIIGRELAGKKSLFEWFLAQSGKITGYRKAIFSGFTTIEFSRIVGKVLKEYPEKSGIYHVSSAPISKYELLLLFRKYTNKDIEIGADDNFICDRSLNSTLFRSEFKYSSPEWEIMIEELVKTSIR
;
A
#
# COMPACT_ATOMS: atom_id res chain seq x y z
N MET A 1 -12.91 -2.50 1.42
CA MET A 1 -12.85 -3.66 0.52
C MET A 1 -12.65 -4.93 1.31
N PHE A 2 -11.47 -5.19 1.88
CA PHE A 2 -11.19 -6.48 2.52
C PHE A 2 -10.95 -6.39 4.04
N SER A 3 -11.45 -7.36 4.80
CA SER A 3 -11.37 -7.44 6.26
C SER A 3 -9.93 -7.56 6.74
N GLY A 4 -9.15 -8.38 6.03
CA GLY A 4 -7.80 -8.77 6.42
C GLY A 4 -7.69 -10.18 7.03
N LYS A 5 -8.76 -10.99 6.96
CA LYS A 5 -8.76 -12.36 7.54
C LYS A 5 -8.09 -13.40 6.65
N LYS A 6 -8.15 -13.25 5.32
CA LYS A 6 -7.65 -14.23 4.33
C LYS A 6 -6.26 -13.90 3.76
N GLY A 7 -6.00 -12.63 3.44
CA GLY A 7 -4.83 -12.23 2.64
C GLY A 7 -4.94 -12.63 1.18
N ASN A 8 -4.00 -12.16 0.36
CA ASN A 8 -3.86 -12.48 -1.07
C ASN A 8 -5.18 -12.38 -1.86
N TYR A 9 -5.95 -11.30 -1.62
CA TYR A 9 -7.27 -11.14 -2.22
C TYR A 9 -7.16 -10.96 -3.74
N LYS A 10 -8.03 -11.64 -4.48
CA LYS A 10 -8.17 -11.53 -5.93
C LYS A 10 -9.26 -10.54 -6.32
N GLU A 11 -9.26 -10.07 -7.56
CA GLU A 11 -10.25 -9.12 -8.05
C GLU A 11 -11.70 -9.63 -7.96
N ASP A 12 -11.88 -10.95 -8.10
CA ASP A 12 -13.16 -11.67 -8.04
C ASP A 12 -13.57 -12.11 -6.63
N ASP A 13 -12.73 -11.87 -5.61
CA ASP A 13 -13.11 -12.12 -4.22
C ASP A 13 -14.23 -11.17 -3.78
N SER A 14 -15.21 -11.71 -3.05
CA SER A 14 -16.27 -10.90 -2.44
C SER A 14 -15.70 -9.96 -1.38
N SER A 15 -16.15 -8.70 -1.40
CA SER A 15 -15.82 -7.71 -0.37
C SER A 15 -16.40 -8.14 0.98
N ASP A 16 -15.53 -8.29 1.99
CA ASP A 16 -15.87 -8.67 3.36
C ASP A 16 -15.56 -7.53 4.35
N ALA A 17 -15.48 -6.29 3.86
CA ALA A 17 -15.29 -5.12 4.71
C ALA A 17 -16.44 -4.95 5.71
N GLU A 18 -16.11 -5.03 6.99
CA GLU A 18 -17.06 -4.80 8.08
C GLU A 18 -17.24 -3.30 8.39
N ASP A 19 -16.21 -2.48 8.08
CA ASP A 19 -16.18 -1.05 8.36
C ASP A 19 -16.87 -0.18 7.29
N VAL A 20 -17.34 1.00 7.71
CA VAL A 20 -18.07 1.95 6.85
C VAL A 20 -17.18 2.42 5.69
N TYR A 21 -15.89 2.68 5.95
CA TYR A 21 -14.95 3.14 4.93
C TYR A 21 -14.76 2.11 3.81
N GLY A 22 -14.60 0.85 4.17
CA GLY A 22 -14.39 -0.25 3.24
C GLY A 22 -15.63 -0.51 2.38
N LYS A 23 -16.83 -0.33 2.95
CA LYS A 23 -18.10 -0.41 2.23
C LYS A 23 -18.30 0.75 1.26
N THR A 24 -18.00 1.99 1.67
CA THR A 24 -18.13 3.15 0.76
C THR A 24 -17.14 3.07 -0.40
N LYS A 25 -15.93 2.57 -0.18
CA LYS A 25 -14.96 2.31 -1.25
C LYS A 25 -15.44 1.27 -2.26
N TYR A 26 -16.06 0.19 -1.78
CA TYR A 26 -16.62 -0.86 -2.65
C TYR A 26 -17.76 -0.33 -3.52
N LEU A 27 -18.69 0.40 -2.93
CA LEU A 27 -19.85 0.94 -3.65
C LEU A 27 -19.47 2.02 -4.67
N GLY A 28 -18.30 2.64 -4.54
CA GLY A 28 -17.81 3.66 -5.46
C GLY A 28 -16.97 3.12 -6.62
N GLU A 29 -16.78 1.81 -6.74
CA GLU A 29 -16.00 1.24 -7.83
C GLU A 29 -16.75 1.32 -9.16
N LEU A 30 -16.03 1.71 -10.22
CA LEU A 30 -16.57 1.84 -11.55
C LEU A 30 -15.89 0.85 -12.49
N SER A 31 -16.71 0.07 -13.20
CA SER A 31 -16.28 -0.88 -14.23
C SER A 31 -16.71 -0.44 -15.63
N ALA A 32 -16.89 0.87 -15.85
CA ALA A 32 -17.27 1.41 -17.16
C ALA A 32 -16.15 1.25 -18.18
N SER A 33 -16.50 1.16 -19.46
CA SER A 33 -15.59 0.86 -20.58
C SER A 33 -14.44 1.86 -20.79
N HIS A 34 -14.50 3.03 -20.18
CA HIS A 34 -13.51 4.12 -20.26
C HIS A 34 -12.93 4.47 -18.89
N CYS A 35 -13.11 3.59 -17.89
CA CYS A 35 -12.64 3.80 -16.53
C CYS A 35 -11.72 2.67 -16.09
N ILE A 36 -10.65 3.03 -15.41
CA ILE A 36 -9.80 2.11 -14.66
C ILE A 36 -9.98 2.41 -13.18
N THR A 37 -10.33 1.38 -12.41
CA THR A 37 -10.35 1.44 -10.95
C THR A 37 -9.17 0.66 -10.40
N PHE A 38 -8.28 1.35 -9.68
CA PHE A 38 -7.20 0.69 -8.94
C PHE A 38 -7.60 0.44 -7.49
N ARG A 39 -7.58 -0.83 -7.10
CA ARG A 39 -7.59 -1.23 -5.69
C ARG A 39 -6.14 -1.32 -5.23
N THR A 40 -5.74 -0.44 -4.34
CA THR A 40 -4.37 -0.42 -3.81
C THR A 40 -4.34 0.18 -2.41
N SER A 41 -3.18 0.07 -1.77
CA SER A 41 -2.83 0.87 -0.61
C SER A 41 -1.60 1.71 -0.95
N ILE A 42 -1.48 2.88 -0.34
CA ILE A 42 -0.34 3.78 -0.59
C ILE A 42 0.28 4.26 0.71
N ILE A 43 1.57 4.57 0.66
CA ILE A 43 2.35 5.18 1.74
C ILE A 43 3.06 6.41 1.19
N GLY A 44 2.94 7.53 1.89
CA GLY A 44 3.67 8.73 1.53
C GLY A 44 3.44 9.83 2.54
N ARG A 45 3.99 11.01 2.20
CA ARG A 45 3.76 12.25 2.92
C ARG A 45 2.31 12.69 2.77
N GLU A 46 1.80 13.34 3.79
CA GLU A 46 0.48 13.97 3.75
C GLU A 46 0.60 15.48 3.78
N LEU A 47 -0.24 16.15 3.00
CA LEU A 47 -0.34 17.61 3.03
C LEU A 47 -1.04 18.11 4.32
N ALA A 48 -1.98 17.32 4.84
CA ALA A 48 -2.73 17.62 6.06
C ALA A 48 -3.24 16.32 6.73
N GLY A 49 -3.47 16.34 8.03
CA GLY A 49 -4.08 15.24 8.79
C GLY A 49 -3.09 14.37 9.57
N LYS A 50 -1.89 14.11 9.03
CA LYS A 50 -0.82 13.27 9.64
C LYS A 50 -1.31 11.90 10.15
N LYS A 51 -2.20 11.26 9.38
CA LYS A 51 -2.81 9.95 9.69
C LYS A 51 -2.13 8.78 8.96
N SER A 52 -1.31 9.03 7.95
CA SER A 52 -0.59 7.96 7.25
C SER A 52 0.40 7.28 8.19
N LEU A 53 0.72 6.02 7.89
CA LEU A 53 1.70 5.26 8.68
C LEU A 53 3.07 5.95 8.72
N PHE A 54 3.47 6.60 7.62
CA PHE A 54 4.76 7.27 7.53
C PHE A 54 4.79 8.56 8.36
N GLU A 55 3.77 9.42 8.26
CA GLU A 55 3.64 10.61 9.11
C GLU A 55 3.52 10.25 10.59
N TRP A 56 2.72 9.22 10.90
CA TRP A 56 2.60 8.69 12.26
C TRP A 56 3.97 8.28 12.79
N PHE A 57 4.76 7.51 12.03
CA PHE A 57 6.10 7.06 12.41
C PHE A 57 7.05 8.23 12.66
N LEU A 58 7.07 9.23 11.76
CA LEU A 58 7.93 10.40 11.90
C LEU A 58 7.65 11.18 13.19
N ALA A 59 6.39 11.21 13.62
CA ALA A 59 5.96 11.86 14.85
C ALA A 59 6.28 11.07 16.14
N GLN A 60 6.63 9.78 16.05
CA GLN A 60 6.94 8.97 17.24
C GLN A 60 8.36 9.20 17.77
N SER A 61 8.58 8.91 19.05
CA SER A 61 9.89 8.87 19.70
C SER A 61 9.91 7.76 20.76
N GLY A 62 11.10 7.39 21.22
CA GLY A 62 11.25 6.34 22.24
C GLY A 62 10.95 4.95 21.67
N LYS A 63 9.89 4.30 22.17
CA LYS A 63 9.55 2.91 21.83
C LYS A 63 8.17 2.82 21.20
N ILE A 64 8.08 2.09 20.09
CA ILE A 64 6.83 1.79 19.39
C ILE A 64 6.68 0.29 19.16
N THR A 65 5.46 -0.13 18.83
CA THR A 65 5.14 -1.52 18.50
C THR A 65 4.96 -1.68 16.99
N GLY A 66 5.63 -2.67 16.41
CA GLY A 66 5.49 -3.09 15.02
C GLY A 66 4.89 -4.49 14.93
N TYR A 67 3.79 -4.63 14.19
CA TYR A 67 3.07 -5.89 14.05
C TYR A 67 3.68 -6.76 12.95
N ARG A 68 4.09 -7.99 13.28
CA ARG A 68 4.68 -8.94 12.32
C ARG A 68 3.63 -9.64 11.46
N LYS A 69 2.41 -9.80 11.98
CA LYS A 69 1.28 -10.46 11.27
C LYS A 69 0.26 -9.48 10.71
N ALA A 70 0.59 -8.18 10.67
CA ALA A 70 -0.18 -7.18 9.93
C ALA A 70 0.50 -6.91 8.59
N ILE A 71 -0.05 -7.45 7.51
CA ILE A 71 0.58 -7.46 6.19
C ILE A 71 0.07 -6.31 5.32
N PHE A 72 1.01 -5.63 4.69
CA PHE A 72 0.82 -4.54 3.75
C PHE A 72 1.39 -4.94 2.38
N SER A 73 0.77 -4.52 1.29
CA SER A 73 1.26 -4.79 -0.07
C SER A 73 1.07 -3.61 -1.02
N GLY A 74 1.03 -2.39 -0.47
CA GLY A 74 0.81 -1.18 -1.25
C GLY A 74 2.09 -0.61 -1.87
N PHE A 75 2.02 0.61 -2.39
CA PHE A 75 3.16 1.30 -2.99
C PHE A 75 3.48 2.60 -2.26
N THR A 76 4.68 3.15 -2.48
CA THR A 76 4.88 4.56 -2.15
C THR A 76 4.08 5.44 -3.10
N THR A 77 3.69 6.64 -2.67
CA THR A 77 2.97 7.60 -3.54
C THR A 77 3.77 7.92 -4.81
N ILE A 78 5.09 7.93 -4.71
CA ILE A 78 6.01 8.16 -5.83
C ILE A 78 5.87 7.02 -6.86
N GLU A 79 6.02 5.77 -6.43
CA GLU A 79 5.91 4.63 -7.35
C GLU A 79 4.49 4.51 -7.92
N PHE A 80 3.47 4.73 -7.09
CA PHE A 80 2.09 4.73 -7.56
C PHE A 80 1.83 5.81 -8.63
N SER A 81 2.45 6.99 -8.50
CA SER A 81 2.36 8.03 -9.54
C SER A 81 2.96 7.58 -10.88
N ARG A 82 4.05 6.80 -10.85
CA ARG A 82 4.66 6.22 -12.07
C ARG A 82 3.76 5.17 -12.69
N ILE A 83 3.15 4.32 -11.87
CA ILE A 83 2.16 3.33 -12.33
C ILE A 83 1.03 4.02 -13.07
N VAL A 84 0.41 5.03 -12.45
CA VAL A 84 -0.69 5.80 -13.08
C VAL A 84 -0.22 6.44 -14.38
N GLY A 85 0.95 7.10 -14.39
CA GLY A 85 1.51 7.72 -15.58
C GLY A 85 1.77 6.73 -16.72
N LYS A 86 2.31 5.55 -16.40
CA LYS A 86 2.52 4.46 -17.37
C LYS A 86 1.21 3.99 -17.97
N VAL A 87 0.20 3.72 -17.13
CA VAL A 87 -1.09 3.21 -17.57
C VAL A 87 -1.78 4.22 -18.50
N LEU A 88 -1.82 5.49 -18.11
CA LEU A 88 -2.44 6.54 -18.93
C LEU A 88 -1.73 6.74 -20.28
N LYS A 89 -0.40 6.62 -20.30
CA LYS A 89 0.39 6.86 -21.51
C LYS A 89 0.42 5.68 -22.47
N GLU A 90 0.56 4.46 -21.95
CA GLU A 90 0.83 3.27 -22.77
C GLU A 90 -0.42 2.41 -22.99
N TYR A 91 -1.45 2.57 -22.15
CA TYR A 91 -2.64 1.72 -22.16
C TYR A 91 -3.95 2.52 -22.09
N PRO A 92 -4.14 3.56 -22.92
CA PRO A 92 -5.29 4.47 -22.83
C PRO A 92 -6.65 3.78 -23.06
N GLU A 93 -6.67 2.65 -23.77
CA GLU A 93 -7.88 1.89 -24.09
C GLU A 93 -8.25 0.85 -23.03
N LYS A 94 -7.41 0.64 -22.00
CA LYS A 94 -7.71 -0.33 -20.94
C LYS A 94 -8.79 0.20 -20.01
N SER A 95 -9.62 -0.70 -19.52
CA SER A 95 -10.68 -0.40 -18.55
C SER A 95 -10.91 -1.59 -17.63
N GLY A 96 -11.62 -1.35 -16.54
CA GLY A 96 -11.95 -2.36 -15.53
C GLY A 96 -11.29 -2.11 -14.18
N ILE A 97 -11.33 -3.13 -13.34
CA ILE A 97 -10.87 -3.07 -11.95
C ILE A 97 -9.61 -3.94 -11.81
N TYR A 98 -8.57 -3.38 -11.22
CA TYR A 98 -7.29 -4.07 -11.04
C TYR A 98 -6.76 -3.93 -9.62
N HIS A 99 -6.26 -5.04 -9.07
CA HIS A 99 -5.46 -5.00 -7.86
C HIS A 99 -4.04 -4.58 -8.22
N VAL A 100 -3.57 -3.50 -7.60
CA VAL A 100 -2.23 -2.96 -7.80
C VAL A 100 -1.48 -3.09 -6.49
N SER A 101 -0.57 -4.07 -6.41
CA SER A 101 0.21 -4.36 -5.20
C SER A 101 1.69 -4.63 -5.48
N SER A 102 2.53 -4.28 -4.50
CA SER A 102 3.94 -4.64 -4.41
C SER A 102 4.10 -5.99 -3.68
N ALA A 103 5.34 -6.39 -3.39
CA ALA A 103 5.60 -7.55 -2.54
C ALA A 103 4.95 -7.34 -1.14
N PRO A 104 4.31 -8.36 -0.54
CA PRO A 104 3.83 -8.25 0.83
C PRO A 104 4.97 -7.97 1.82
N ILE A 105 4.71 -7.11 2.80
CA ILE A 105 5.64 -6.75 3.88
C ILE A 105 4.85 -6.60 5.19
N SER A 106 5.43 -7.02 6.31
CA SER A 106 4.80 -6.76 7.62
C SER A 106 4.94 -5.29 8.01
N LYS A 107 4.00 -4.77 8.82
CA LYS A 107 4.15 -3.42 9.41
C LYS A 107 5.44 -3.31 10.22
N TYR A 108 5.85 -4.38 10.90
CA TYR A 108 7.12 -4.42 11.63
C TYR A 108 8.32 -4.16 10.70
N GLU A 109 8.46 -4.92 9.62
CA GLU A 109 9.57 -4.76 8.66
C GLU A 109 9.54 -3.39 7.98
N LEU A 110 8.36 -2.91 7.62
CA LEU A 110 8.20 -1.59 7.02
C LEU A 110 8.65 -0.46 7.97
N LEU A 111 8.36 -0.56 9.27
CA LEU A 111 8.85 0.39 10.27
C LEU A 111 10.37 0.31 10.45
N LEU A 112 10.96 -0.89 10.33
CA LEU A 112 12.42 -1.04 10.34
C LEU A 112 13.05 -0.33 9.13
N LEU A 113 12.44 -0.42 7.94
CA LEU A 113 12.88 0.33 6.77
C LEU A 113 12.77 1.84 7.00
N PHE A 114 11.67 2.33 7.57
CA PHE A 114 11.55 3.75 7.89
C PHE A 114 12.63 4.20 8.86
N ARG A 115 12.89 3.44 9.94
CA ARG A 115 13.96 3.72 10.89
C ARG A 115 15.33 3.78 10.20
N LYS A 116 15.65 2.76 9.39
CA LYS A 116 16.91 2.66 8.65
C LYS A 116 17.15 3.89 7.78
N TYR A 117 16.17 4.32 6.99
CA TYR A 117 16.38 5.39 6.02
C TYR A 117 16.18 6.80 6.58
N THR A 118 15.36 6.96 7.62
CA THR A 118 15.18 8.27 8.30
C THR A 118 16.26 8.55 9.35
N ASN A 119 17.06 7.54 9.73
CA ASN A 119 18.02 7.60 10.83
C ASN A 119 17.40 8.04 12.18
N LYS A 120 16.09 7.86 12.38
CA LYS A 120 15.46 8.13 13.67
C LYS A 120 15.95 7.13 14.71
N ASP A 121 16.33 7.64 15.87
CA ASP A 121 16.57 6.81 17.05
C ASP A 121 15.23 6.45 17.70
N ILE A 122 14.73 5.26 17.35
CA ILE A 122 13.46 4.73 17.84
C ILE A 122 13.54 3.21 17.99
N GLU A 123 13.09 2.68 19.12
CA GLU A 123 12.99 1.25 19.37
C GLU A 123 11.69 0.70 18.78
N ILE A 124 11.77 -0.38 18.01
CA ILE A 124 10.61 -1.04 17.41
C ILE A 124 10.50 -2.44 18.03
N GLY A 125 9.60 -2.58 18.99
CA GLY A 125 9.23 -3.86 19.57
C GLY A 125 8.30 -4.63 18.64
N ALA A 126 8.50 -5.95 18.53
CA ALA A 126 7.64 -6.76 17.70
C ALA A 126 6.40 -7.25 18.44
N ASP A 127 5.28 -7.34 17.72
CA ASP A 127 4.03 -7.93 18.20
C ASP A 127 3.49 -8.96 17.19
N ASP A 128 3.16 -10.14 17.71
CA ASP A 128 2.70 -11.32 16.99
C ASP A 128 1.22 -11.67 17.30
N ASN A 129 0.57 -10.89 18.17
CA ASN A 129 -0.82 -11.11 18.62
C ASN A 129 -1.85 -10.53 17.65
N PHE A 130 -1.58 -9.33 17.12
CA PHE A 130 -2.47 -8.70 16.15
C PHE A 130 -2.24 -9.24 14.73
N ILE A 131 -3.28 -9.84 14.15
CA ILE A 131 -3.24 -10.48 12.83
C ILE A 131 -4.18 -9.71 11.88
N CYS A 132 -3.66 -9.28 10.74
CA CYS A 132 -4.42 -8.62 9.70
C CYS A 132 -3.67 -8.67 8.36
N ASP A 133 -4.06 -9.56 7.47
CA ASP A 133 -3.49 -9.69 6.14
C ASP A 133 -4.43 -9.12 5.08
N ARG A 134 -4.13 -7.90 4.64
CA ARG A 134 -4.85 -7.20 3.56
C ARG A 134 -4.07 -7.21 2.24
N SER A 135 -3.13 -8.14 2.07
CA SER A 135 -2.37 -8.26 0.84
C SER A 135 -3.28 -8.54 -0.36
N LEU A 136 -2.97 -7.92 -1.49
CA LEU A 136 -3.70 -8.09 -2.74
C LEU A 136 -2.88 -8.92 -3.72
N ASN A 137 -3.56 -9.81 -4.44
CA ASN A 137 -3.01 -10.47 -5.61
C ASN A 137 -3.07 -9.52 -6.81
N SER A 138 -1.92 -9.16 -7.40
CA SER A 138 -1.86 -8.27 -8.58
C SER A 138 -1.39 -9.00 -9.85
N THR A 139 -1.57 -10.33 -9.92
CA THR A 139 -1.14 -11.11 -11.09
C THR A 139 -1.78 -10.59 -12.38
N LEU A 140 -3.08 -10.29 -12.37
CA LEU A 140 -3.81 -9.75 -13.52
C LEU A 140 -3.23 -8.40 -13.96
N PHE A 141 -3.03 -7.46 -13.04
CA PHE A 141 -2.43 -6.17 -13.35
C PHE A 141 -1.03 -6.31 -13.96
N ARG A 142 -0.18 -7.16 -13.35
CA ARG A 142 1.20 -7.36 -13.80
C ARG A 142 1.26 -7.94 -15.21
N SER A 143 0.39 -8.90 -15.55
CA SER A 143 0.33 -9.46 -16.90
C SER A 143 -0.20 -8.46 -17.93
N GLU A 144 -1.29 -7.76 -17.60
CA GLU A 144 -1.97 -6.84 -18.54
C GLU A 144 -1.13 -5.58 -18.85
N PHE A 145 -0.46 -5.03 -17.83
CA PHE A 145 0.29 -3.78 -17.94
C PHE A 145 1.81 -3.97 -18.01
N LYS A 146 2.27 -5.23 -18.06
CA LYS A 146 3.69 -5.63 -18.10
C LYS A 146 4.50 -4.92 -17.01
N TYR A 147 3.99 -4.97 -15.78
CA TYR A 147 4.54 -4.21 -14.66
C TYR A 147 5.26 -5.12 -13.64
N SER A 148 6.41 -4.65 -13.16
CA SER A 148 7.18 -5.24 -12.07
C SER A 148 7.45 -4.17 -11.01
N SER A 149 7.05 -4.45 -9.77
CA SER A 149 7.32 -3.58 -8.61
C SER A 149 8.82 -3.50 -8.32
N PRO A 150 9.35 -2.33 -7.95
CA PRO A 150 10.63 -2.23 -7.25
C PRO A 150 10.58 -2.91 -5.88
N GLU A 151 11.75 -3.21 -5.33
CA GLU A 151 11.90 -3.70 -3.95
C GLU A 151 11.56 -2.62 -2.92
N TRP A 152 11.10 -3.04 -1.75
CA TRP A 152 10.73 -2.13 -0.65
C TRP A 152 11.86 -1.20 -0.21
N GLU A 153 13.09 -1.72 -0.14
CA GLU A 153 14.28 -0.92 0.19
C GLU A 153 14.42 0.29 -0.74
N ILE A 154 14.28 0.07 -2.05
CA ILE A 154 14.35 1.13 -3.07
C ILE A 154 13.21 2.15 -2.90
N MET A 155 11.98 1.65 -2.76
CA MET A 155 10.81 2.51 -2.62
C MET A 155 10.88 3.39 -1.36
N ILE A 156 11.31 2.84 -0.22
CA ILE A 156 11.39 3.58 1.04
C ILE A 156 12.57 4.55 1.02
N GLU A 157 13.73 4.15 0.50
CA GLU A 157 14.88 5.04 0.35
C GLU A 157 14.51 6.29 -0.45
N GLU A 158 13.83 6.10 -1.59
CA GLU A 158 13.37 7.20 -2.42
C GLU A 158 12.34 8.08 -1.72
N LEU A 159 11.34 7.47 -1.07
CA LEU A 159 10.33 8.21 -0.30
C LEU A 159 10.98 9.11 0.75
N VAL A 160 11.95 8.60 1.50
CA VAL A 160 12.64 9.37 2.54
C VAL A 160 13.50 10.49 1.93
N LYS A 161 14.29 10.19 0.89
CA LYS A 161 15.14 11.20 0.21
C LYS A 161 14.35 12.38 -0.33
N THR A 162 13.17 12.14 -0.88
CA THR A 162 12.28 13.21 -1.40
C THR A 162 11.54 13.97 -0.30
N SER A 163 11.46 13.40 0.91
CA SER A 163 10.67 13.94 2.03
C SER A 163 11.45 14.88 2.95
N ILE A 164 12.76 14.70 3.09
CA ILE A 164 13.60 15.47 4.03
C ILE A 164 14.27 16.65 3.31
N ARG A 165 13.49 17.43 2.57
CA ARG A 165 13.92 18.73 2.02
C ARG A 165 13.38 19.88 2.84
#